data_AF-A0A399IKR5-F1
#
_entry.id   AF-A0A399IKR5-F1
#
_cell.length_a   1.000
_cell.length_b   1.000
_cell.length_c   1.000
_cell.angle_alpha   90.00
_cell.angle_beta   90.00
_cell.angle_gamma   90.00
#
_symmetry.space_group_name_H-M   'P 1'
#
loop_
_entity.id
_entity.type
_entity.pdbx_description
1 polymer ?
#
loop_
_entity_poly.entity_id
_entity_poly.type
_entity_poly.pdbx_seq_one_letter_code
_entity_poly.pdbx_strand_id
1 'polypeptide(L)'
;MKRFFMVFSIFLFLFFNIYSVTTVAASKSFSEGFFSPKDLNLMENVNYTIQNVSPSYDSYLIIFDDSERTQQAVRLEPNSQPHILLPIKHTYKMNT
;
A
#
# COMPACT_ATOMS: atom_id res chain seq x y z
N MET A 1 49.39 5.07 18.95
CA MET A 1 48.71 5.45 17.69
C MET A 1 48.23 4.26 16.86
N LYS A 2 49.01 3.19 16.63
CA LYS A 2 48.59 2.03 15.80
C LYS A 2 47.28 1.34 16.23
N ARG A 3 47.02 1.19 17.54
CA ARG A 3 45.77 0.58 18.06
C ARG A 3 44.52 1.42 17.79
N PHE A 4 44.64 2.74 17.81
CA PHE A 4 43.53 3.65 17.53
C PHE A 4 43.10 3.56 16.06
N PHE A 5 44.06 3.52 15.13
CA PHE A 5 43.78 3.33 13.71
C PHE A 5 43.10 1.98 13.42
N MET A 6 43.47 0.92 14.15
CA MET A 6 42.86 -0.39 13.99
C MET A 6 41.38 -0.39 14.42
N VAL A 7 41.09 0.19 15.60
CA VAL A 7 39.72 0.30 16.10
C VAL A 7 38.88 1.21 15.19
N PHE A 8 39.43 2.36 14.78
CA PHE A 8 38.76 3.28 13.86
C PHE A 8 38.41 2.62 12.52
N SER A 9 39.33 1.82 11.96
CA SER A 9 39.10 1.09 10.70
C SER A 9 37.97 0.06 10.81
N ILE A 10 37.86 -0.62 11.96
CA ILE A 10 36.77 -1.59 12.22
C ILE A 10 35.42 -0.88 12.27
N PHE A 11 35.34 0.24 13.00
CA PHE A 11 34.11 1.04 13.05
C PHE A 11 33.74 1.62 11.68
N LEU A 12 34.72 2.10 10.91
CA LEU A 12 34.51 2.62 9.57
C LEU A 12 33.97 1.53 8.63
N PHE A 13 34.53 0.32 8.69
CA PHE A 13 34.05 -0.82 7.90
C PHE A 13 32.60 -1.20 8.27
N LEU A 14 32.25 -1.18 9.56
CA LEU A 14 30.89 -1.45 10.01
C LEU A 14 29.89 -0.41 9.49
N PHE A 15 30.25 0.88 9.45
CA PHE A 15 29.39 1.95 8.92
C PHE A 15 29.09 1.79 7.42
N PHE A 16 30.05 1.32 6.62
CA PHE A 16 29.83 1.09 5.19
C PHE A 16 28.96 -0.14 4.88
N ASN A 17 28.71 -1.01 5.86
CA ASN A 17 27.83 -2.18 5.70
C ASN A 17 26.37 -1.89 6.05
N ILE A 18 26.02 -0.65 6.42
CA ILE A 18 24.63 -0.25 6.68
C ILE A 18 23.94 -0.02 5.33
N TYR A 19 23.50 -1.11 4.69
CA TYR A 19 22.59 -1.05 3.56
C TYR A 19 21.18 -0.81 4.08
N SER A 20 20.63 0.38 3.81
CA SER A 20 19.21 0.65 4.01
C SER A 20 18.44 0.04 2.85
N VAL A 21 17.71 -1.05 3.09
CA VAL A 21 16.76 -1.58 2.11
C VAL A 21 15.55 -0.65 2.11
N THR A 22 15.46 0.22 1.11
CA THR A 22 14.24 1.01 0.87
C THR A 22 13.15 0.06 0.40
N THR A 23 12.21 -0.27 1.27
CA THR A 23 11.01 -1.02 0.90
C THR A 23 10.05 -0.09 0.17
N VAL A 24 10.13 -0.07 -1.15
CA VAL A 24 9.09 0.57 -1.97
C VAL A 24 7.91 -0.40 -2.01
N ALA A 25 6.80 -0.03 -1.37
CA ALA A 25 5.57 -0.79 -1.50
C ALA A 25 5.16 -0.80 -2.98
N ALA A 26 5.13 -1.98 -3.60
CA ALA A 26 4.75 -2.12 -5.00
C ALA A 26 3.27 -1.72 -5.15
N SER A 27 2.99 -0.66 -5.89
CA SER A 27 1.62 -0.29 -6.24
C SER A 27 1.07 -1.30 -7.25
N LYS A 28 -0.04 -1.96 -6.90
CA LYS A 28 -0.78 -2.81 -7.82
C LYS A 28 -1.93 -2.01 -8.42
N SER A 29 -2.04 -2.06 -9.74
CA SER A 29 -3.19 -1.51 -10.46
C SER A 29 -4.16 -2.64 -10.76
N PHE A 30 -5.46 -2.35 -10.61
CA PHE A 30 -6.54 -3.29 -10.87
C PHE A 30 -7.52 -2.64 -11.84
N SER A 31 -8.10 -3.45 -12.72
CA SER A 31 -9.20 -3.04 -13.60
C SER A 31 -10.54 -3.19 -12.89
N GLU A 32 -11.60 -2.63 -13.49
CA GLU A 32 -12.99 -2.72 -13.01
C GLU A 32 -13.40 -4.18 -12.71
N GLY A 33 -14.16 -4.39 -11.64
CA GLY A 33 -14.58 -5.73 -11.24
C GLY A 33 -14.86 -5.91 -9.74
N PHE A 34 -15.19 -7.16 -9.40
CA PHE A 34 -15.48 -7.58 -8.04
C PHE A 34 -14.28 -8.31 -7.43
N PHE A 35 -13.82 -7.82 -6.29
CA PHE A 35 -12.65 -8.37 -5.61
C PHE A 35 -12.94 -8.64 -4.14
N SER A 36 -12.40 -9.74 -3.63
CA SER A 36 -12.22 -9.92 -2.20
C SER A 36 -10.87 -9.31 -1.76
N PRO A 37 -10.71 -8.92 -0.48
CA PRO A 37 -9.44 -8.50 0.07
C PRO A 37 -8.31 -9.52 -0.15
N LYS A 38 -8.64 -10.82 -0.21
CA LYS A 38 -7.68 -11.89 -0.50
C LYS A 38 -7.17 -11.86 -1.93
N ASP A 39 -8.02 -11.57 -2.90
CA ASP A 39 -7.63 -11.45 -4.32
C ASP A 39 -6.63 -10.29 -4.51
N LEU A 40 -6.77 -9.25 -3.69
CA LEU A 40 -5.91 -8.07 -3.67
C LEU A 40 -4.68 -8.23 -2.75
N ASN A 41 -4.57 -9.35 -2.03
CA ASN A 41 -3.55 -9.61 -1.01
C ASN A 41 -3.47 -8.51 0.06
N LEU A 42 -4.63 -8.01 0.47
CA LEU A 42 -4.77 -7.00 1.52
C LEU A 42 -4.82 -7.68 2.89
N MET A 43 -4.11 -7.08 3.84
CA MET A 43 -4.08 -7.50 5.23
C MET A 43 -5.21 -6.83 6.00
N GLU A 44 -5.71 -7.54 7.00
CA GLU A 44 -6.75 -7.05 7.88
C GLU A 44 -6.29 -5.88 8.75
N ASN A 45 -7.17 -4.90 8.96
CA ASN A 45 -6.93 -3.73 9.83
C ASN A 45 -5.69 -2.89 9.45
N VAL A 46 -5.25 -2.96 8.19
CA VAL A 46 -4.21 -2.08 7.64
C VAL A 46 -4.85 -0.94 6.87
N ASN A 47 -4.30 0.26 7.02
CA ASN A 47 -4.72 1.43 6.25
C ASN A 47 -4.11 1.36 4.85
N TYR A 48 -4.96 1.27 3.84
CA TYR A 48 -4.56 1.31 2.44
C TYR A 48 -4.93 2.65 1.81
N THR A 49 -4.17 3.03 0.79
CA THR A 49 -4.52 4.14 -0.09
C THR A 49 -4.84 3.62 -1.48
N ILE A 50 -5.80 4.26 -2.13
CA ILE A 50 -6.17 3.99 -3.52
C ILE A 50 -6.09 5.27 -4.33
N GLN A 51 -5.83 5.14 -5.62
CA GLN A 51 -5.88 6.25 -6.56
C GLN A 51 -6.32 5.73 -7.92
N ASN A 52 -6.99 6.59 -8.68
CA ASN A 52 -7.30 6.30 -10.06
C ASN A 52 -6.12 6.75 -10.93
N VAL A 53 -5.45 5.80 -11.58
CA VAL A 53 -4.34 6.05 -12.50
C VAL A 53 -4.79 6.26 -13.95
N SER A 54 -6.09 6.10 -14.23
CA SER A 54 -6.66 6.34 -15.55
C SER A 54 -6.68 7.85 -15.84
N PRO A 55 -6.21 8.29 -17.01
CA PRO A 55 -6.20 9.70 -17.36
C PRO A 55 -7.54 10.21 -17.90
N SER A 56 -8.47 9.32 -18.27
CA SER A 56 -9.64 9.70 -19.08
C SER A 56 -10.98 9.40 -18.43
N TYR A 57 -11.01 8.51 -17.44
CA TYR A 57 -12.26 7.99 -16.88
C TYR A 57 -12.23 8.05 -15.36
N ASP A 58 -13.36 8.38 -14.77
CA ASP A 58 -13.59 8.24 -13.34
C ASP A 58 -13.63 6.76 -12.95
N SER A 59 -13.23 6.46 -11.71
CA SER A 59 -13.40 5.14 -11.10
C SER A 59 -14.29 5.25 -9.87
N TYR A 60 -15.09 4.22 -9.61
CA TYR A 60 -15.99 4.19 -8.46
C TYR A 60 -15.71 2.93 -7.64
N LEU A 61 -15.16 3.11 -6.45
CA LEU A 61 -15.00 2.01 -5.50
C LEU A 61 -16.17 1.99 -4.52
N ILE A 62 -16.78 0.83 -4.35
CA ILE A 62 -17.75 0.53 -3.30
C ILE A 62 -17.26 -0.67 -2.49
N ILE A 63 -17.21 -0.51 -1.17
CA ILE A 63 -16.83 -1.57 -0.23
C ILE A 63 -18.07 -2.00 0.55
N PHE A 64 -18.33 -3.30 0.55
CA PHE A 64 -19.43 -3.95 1.27
C PHE A 64 -18.89 -4.80 2.41
N ASP A 65 -19.62 -4.82 3.53
CA ASP A 65 -19.38 -5.80 4.59
C ASP A 65 -20.02 -7.16 4.28
N ASP A 66 -19.85 -8.09 5.22
CA ASP A 66 -20.34 -9.48 5.15
C ASP A 66 -21.87 -9.56 5.03
N SER A 67 -22.57 -8.52 5.46
CA SER A 67 -24.04 -8.38 5.39
C SER A 67 -24.47 -7.56 4.17
N GLU A 68 -23.57 -7.37 3.19
CA GLU A 68 -23.80 -6.59 1.96
C GLU A 68 -24.13 -5.12 2.22
N ARG A 69 -23.78 -4.59 3.40
CA ARG A 69 -23.98 -3.19 3.73
C ARG A 69 -22.79 -2.39 3.22
N THR A 70 -23.08 -1.33 2.47
CA THR A 70 -22.07 -0.38 2.02
C THR A 70 -21.36 0.25 3.21
N GLN A 71 -20.05 0.02 3.33
CA GLN A 71 -19.19 0.64 4.33
C GLN A 71 -18.56 1.92 3.82
N GLN A 72 -18.21 1.94 2.53
CA GLN A 72 -17.54 3.07 1.90
C GLN A 72 -17.89 3.10 0.41
N ALA A 73 -18.12 4.30 -0.12
CA ALA A 73 -18.26 4.55 -1.55
C ALA A 73 -17.43 5.78 -1.91
N VAL A 74 -16.54 5.65 -2.89
CA VAL A 74 -15.60 6.70 -3.29
C VAL A 74 -15.61 6.83 -4.80
N ARG A 75 -15.83 8.06 -5.29
CA ARG A 75 -15.55 8.43 -6.67
C ARG A 75 -14.13 8.98 -6.75
N LEU A 76 -13.33 8.45 -7.67
CA LEU A 76 -11.98 8.88 -7.95
C LEU A 76 -11.92 9.49 -9.36
N GLU A 77 -11.65 10.79 -9.44
CA GLU A 77 -11.44 11.52 -10.70
C GLU A 77 -10.22 10.97 -11.46
N PRO A 78 -10.06 11.28 -12.76
CA PRO A 78 -8.92 10.81 -13.53
C PRO A 78 -7.61 11.34 -12.93
N ASN A 79 -6.59 10.49 -12.82
CA ASN A 79 -5.34 10.80 -12.12
C ASN A 79 -5.54 11.36 -10.70
N SER A 80 -6.44 10.76 -9.91
CA SER A 80 -6.78 11.25 -8.58
C SER A 80 -5.58 11.26 -7.63
N GLN A 81 -5.64 12.15 -6.62
CA GLN A 81 -4.77 12.01 -5.46
C GLN A 81 -5.09 10.73 -4.68
N PRO A 82 -4.12 10.18 -3.91
CA PRO A 82 -4.36 9.03 -3.05
C PRO A 82 -5.46 9.30 -2.02
N HIS A 83 -6.46 8.43 -1.97
CA HIS A 83 -7.54 8.43 -0.98
C HIS A 83 -7.32 7.30 0.03
N ILE A 84 -7.44 7.61 1.32
CA ILE A 84 -7.29 6.61 2.39
C ILE A 84 -8.58 5.80 2.54
N LEU A 85 -8.45 4.49 2.56
CA LEU A 85 -9.56 3.58 2.82
C LEU A 85 -9.79 3.36 4.32
N LEU A 86 -11.05 3.10 4.68
CA LEU A 86 -11.36 2.58 6.00
C LEU A 86 -10.70 1.20 6.19
N PRO A 87 -10.30 0.83 7.42
CA PRO A 87 -9.72 -0.48 7.69
C PRO A 87 -10.61 -1.62 7.19
N ILE A 88 -10.02 -2.50 6.38
CA ILE A 88 -10.74 -3.56 5.66
C ILE A 88 -10.62 -4.87 6.43
N LYS A 89 -11.72 -5.62 6.51
CA LYS A 89 -11.73 -7.01 7.03
C LYS A 89 -11.68 -8.01 5.88
N HIS A 90 -11.11 -9.21 6.06
CA HIS A 90 -10.97 -10.18 4.96
C HIS A 90 -12.30 -10.65 4.38
N THR A 91 -13.38 -10.51 5.14
CA THR A 91 -14.72 -10.96 4.78
C THR A 91 -15.48 -9.95 3.91
N TYR A 92 -14.93 -8.74 3.74
CA TYR A 92 -15.54 -7.68 2.93
C TYR A 92 -15.46 -7.99 1.43
N LYS A 93 -16.26 -7.28 0.64
CA LYS A 93 -16.25 -7.34 -0.83
C LYS A 93 -16.07 -5.95 -1.41
N MET A 94 -15.37 -5.84 -2.53
CA MET A 94 -15.11 -4.59 -3.23
C MET A 94 -15.64 -4.66 -4.65
N ASN A 95 -16.23 -3.56 -5.11
CA ASN A 95 -16.61 -3.34 -6.50
C ASN A 95 -15.95 -2.05 -6.97
N THR A 96 -15.10 -2.13 -7.97
CA THR A 96 -14.37 -1.00 -8.59
C THR A 96 -14.81 -0.79 -10.01
#